data_AF-A0A8H7TQS2-F1
#
_entry.id   AF-A0A8H7TQS2-F1
#
_cell.length_a   1.000
_cell.length_b   1.000
_cell.length_c   1.000
_cell.angle_alpha   90.00
_cell.angle_beta   90.00
_cell.angle_gamma   90.00
#
_symmetry.space_group_name_H-M   'P 1'
#
loop_
_entity.id
_entity.type
_entity.pdbx_description
1 polymer ?
#
loop_
_entity_poly.entity_id
_entity_poly.type
_entity_poly.pdbx_seq_one_letter_code
_entity_poly.pdbx_strand_id
1 'polypeptide(L)'
;MGNVVLWKPSQYNIYASQIVYKILLEAGLPPNVIQFVPGDAQEVTDIVLKHKDFGGLNFVGSSDVFRNIYKRIGEGIGNKTYKDFPRIVGETSGKNFHLIHKTADIESAVNHTIRGSFEYQGQKCSATSRVYLPESRAEEFLTQLKAGVEKITIGSPDKDMEAFMGPVIHKHSFNKIKRIIDETNKDPSAKLIIGGTYDGSVGYYVKPTVYQVDSPSTSSSMRRSSAPSSPSTSTPTPSGLTSSSTSTRLVAVSP
;
A
#
# COMPACT_ATOMS: atom_id res chain seq x y z
N MET A 1 -0.96 -29.34 3.15
CA MET A 1 -0.33 -29.29 1.81
C MET A 1 1.05 -29.96 1.74
N GLY A 2 1.77 -30.20 2.85
CA GLY A 2 2.95 -31.08 2.86
C GLY A 2 4.27 -30.50 2.31
N ASN A 3 4.36 -29.18 2.09
CA ASN A 3 5.60 -28.54 1.65
C ASN A 3 6.53 -28.19 2.82
N VAL A 4 7.83 -28.07 2.53
CA VAL A 4 8.79 -27.36 3.39
C VAL A 4 8.94 -25.91 2.93
N VAL A 5 9.25 -25.00 3.85
CA VAL A 5 9.25 -23.55 3.59
C VAL A 5 10.52 -22.90 4.11
N LEU A 6 11.16 -22.10 3.25
CA LEU A 6 12.11 -21.07 3.68
C LEU A 6 11.33 -19.78 3.92
N TRP A 7 11.11 -19.43 5.19
CA TRP A 7 10.36 -18.24 5.55
C TRP A 7 11.32 -17.08 5.83
N LYS A 8 11.39 -16.14 4.88
CA LYS A 8 12.09 -14.87 5.05
C LYS A 8 11.13 -13.77 5.53
N PRO A 9 11.08 -13.45 6.84
CA PRO A 9 10.20 -12.40 7.34
C PRO A 9 10.63 -11.01 6.85
N SER A 10 9.74 -10.03 7.01
CA SER A 10 10.10 -8.61 6.89
C SER A 10 11.05 -8.23 8.03
N GLN A 11 12.10 -7.47 7.72
CA GLN A 11 13.03 -6.96 8.74
C GLN A 11 12.32 -6.06 9.77
N TYR A 12 11.25 -5.37 9.34
CA TYR A 12 10.47 -4.47 10.18
C TYR A 12 9.36 -5.16 10.99
N ASN A 13 9.22 -6.49 10.87
CA ASN A 13 8.28 -7.29 11.68
C ASN A 13 8.94 -8.57 12.21
N ILE A 14 10.25 -8.56 12.38
CA ILE A 14 11.01 -9.77 12.74
C ILE A 14 10.62 -10.30 14.13
N TYR A 15 10.38 -9.41 15.08
CA TYR A 15 10.04 -9.77 16.46
C TYR A 15 8.75 -10.59 16.55
N ALA A 16 7.64 -10.08 16.01
CA ALA A 16 6.37 -10.80 16.02
C ALA A 16 6.43 -12.08 15.16
N SER A 17 7.14 -12.03 14.03
CA SER A 17 7.34 -13.21 13.17
C SER A 17 8.08 -14.33 13.91
N GLN A 18 9.09 -13.99 14.72
CA GLN A 18 9.82 -14.95 15.54
C GLN A 18 8.94 -15.56 16.63
N ILE A 19 8.05 -14.78 17.25
CA ILE A 19 7.07 -15.30 18.22
C ILE A 19 6.15 -16.31 17.56
N VAL A 20 5.58 -15.98 16.39
CA VAL A 20 4.74 -16.91 15.62
C VAL A 20 5.51 -18.19 15.28
N TYR A 21 6.78 -18.07 14.86
CA TYR A 21 7.61 -19.23 14.58
C TYR A 21 7.80 -20.14 15.81
N LYS A 22 8.05 -19.56 16.99
CA LYS A 22 8.15 -20.32 18.25
C LYS A 22 6.85 -21.04 18.59
N ILE A 23 5.72 -20.35 18.47
CA ILE A 23 4.39 -20.94 18.70
C ILE A 23 4.17 -22.16 17.79
N LEU A 24 4.57 -22.08 16.52
CA LEU A 24 4.45 -23.22 15.60
C LEU A 24 5.30 -24.42 16.06
N LEU A 25 6.52 -24.18 16.52
CA LEU A 25 7.39 -25.23 17.07
C LEU A 25 6.79 -25.85 18.34
N GLU A 26 6.31 -25.03 19.27
CA GLU A 26 5.65 -25.48 20.50
C GLU A 26 4.36 -26.28 20.21
N ALA A 27 3.65 -25.93 19.14
CA ALA A 27 2.49 -26.67 18.65
C ALA A 27 2.83 -28.01 17.96
N GLY A 28 4.11 -28.36 17.86
CA GLY A 28 4.55 -29.65 17.31
C GLY A 28 4.92 -29.62 15.83
N LEU A 29 5.17 -28.45 15.23
CA LEU A 29 5.74 -28.36 13.87
C LEU A 29 7.09 -29.11 13.84
N PRO A 30 7.23 -30.16 13.00
CA PRO A 30 8.49 -30.90 12.95
C PRO A 30 9.66 -30.02 12.53
N PRO A 31 10.89 -30.32 13.02
CA PRO A 31 12.08 -29.60 12.61
C PRO A 31 12.25 -29.66 11.08
N ASN A 32 12.80 -28.59 10.51
CA ASN A 32 13.04 -28.44 9.07
C ASN A 32 11.81 -28.33 8.16
N VAL A 33 10.58 -28.30 8.71
CA VAL A 33 9.38 -28.01 7.91
C VAL A 33 9.28 -26.52 7.57
N ILE A 34 9.57 -25.64 8.53
CA ILE A 34 9.74 -24.20 8.28
C ILE A 34 11.11 -23.79 8.81
N GLN A 35 11.94 -23.28 7.90
CA GLN A 35 13.21 -22.64 8.25
C GLN A 35 13.00 -21.14 8.32
N PHE A 36 13.19 -20.56 9.49
CA PHE A 36 13.08 -19.12 9.71
C PHE A 36 14.40 -18.43 9.33
N VAL A 37 14.41 -17.74 8.18
CA VAL A 37 15.62 -17.18 7.55
C VAL A 37 15.53 -15.66 7.42
N PRO A 38 15.62 -14.90 8.54
CA PRO A 38 15.76 -13.45 8.46
C PRO A 38 17.12 -13.07 7.87
N GLY A 39 17.16 -11.98 7.12
CA GLY A 39 18.39 -11.53 6.47
C GLY A 39 18.14 -10.54 5.35
N ASP A 40 19.18 -10.28 4.58
CA ASP A 40 19.09 -9.47 3.37
C ASP A 40 18.11 -10.11 2.37
N ALA A 41 17.21 -9.29 1.82
CA ALA A 41 16.17 -9.80 0.94
C ALA A 41 16.71 -10.27 -0.40
N GLN A 42 17.73 -9.58 -0.92
CA GLN A 42 18.31 -9.90 -2.22
C GLN A 42 19.17 -11.15 -2.12
N GLU A 43 20.01 -11.28 -1.10
CA GLU A 43 20.86 -12.45 -0.87
C GLU A 43 20.03 -13.73 -0.75
N VAL A 44 19.00 -13.75 0.11
CA VAL A 44 18.13 -14.92 0.27
C VAL A 44 17.43 -15.26 -1.04
N THR A 45 16.91 -14.25 -1.75
CA THR A 45 16.25 -14.46 -3.05
C THR A 45 17.24 -15.01 -4.09
N ASP A 46 18.47 -14.51 -4.12
CA ASP A 46 19.52 -14.93 -5.06
C ASP A 46 19.92 -16.38 -4.85
N ILE A 47 20.01 -16.83 -3.60
CA ILE A 47 20.30 -18.22 -3.26
C ILE A 47 19.12 -19.12 -3.65
N VAL A 48 17.90 -18.76 -3.24
CA VAL A 48 16.70 -19.59 -3.46
C VAL A 48 16.41 -19.78 -4.95
N LEU A 49 16.48 -18.70 -5.75
CA LEU A 49 16.16 -18.77 -7.17
C LEU A 49 17.21 -19.50 -8.03
N LYS A 50 18.40 -19.78 -7.49
CA LYS A 50 19.43 -20.61 -8.14
C LYS A 50 19.32 -22.09 -7.76
N HIS A 51 18.43 -22.45 -6.82
CA HIS A 51 18.34 -23.81 -6.31
C HIS A 51 17.44 -24.70 -7.18
N LYS A 52 17.93 -25.87 -7.56
CA LYS A 52 17.20 -26.82 -8.44
C LYS A 52 15.86 -27.31 -7.88
N ASP A 53 15.74 -27.33 -6.54
CA ASP A 53 14.54 -27.76 -5.81
C ASP A 53 13.58 -26.62 -5.48
N PHE A 54 13.79 -25.42 -6.04
CA PHE A 54 12.83 -24.32 -5.88
C PHE A 54 11.49 -24.69 -6.54
N GLY A 55 10.48 -24.95 -5.71
CA GLY A 55 9.16 -25.41 -6.15
C GLY A 55 8.07 -24.34 -6.18
N GLY A 56 8.30 -23.17 -5.59
CA GLY A 56 7.31 -22.10 -5.61
C GLY A 56 7.63 -20.89 -4.74
N LEU A 57 6.86 -19.83 -4.95
CA LEU A 57 6.93 -18.56 -4.24
C LEU A 57 5.55 -18.21 -3.69
N ASN A 58 5.52 -17.87 -2.40
CA ASN A 58 4.39 -17.16 -1.80
C ASN A 58 4.88 -15.78 -1.36
N PHE A 59 4.45 -14.73 -2.07
CA PHE A 59 4.97 -13.38 -1.92
C PHE A 59 3.86 -12.39 -1.56
N VAL A 60 4.16 -11.51 -0.60
CA VAL A 60 3.36 -10.32 -0.30
C VAL A 60 4.30 -9.13 -0.23
N GLY A 61 4.11 -8.12 -1.07
CA GLY A 61 5.01 -6.96 -1.12
C GLY A 61 4.76 -5.98 -2.26
N SER A 62 5.80 -5.24 -2.66
CA SER A 62 5.66 -4.27 -3.75
C SER A 62 5.54 -4.95 -5.11
N SER A 63 4.77 -4.35 -6.03
CA SER A 63 4.64 -4.89 -7.38
C SER A 63 5.96 -4.91 -8.15
N ASP A 64 6.88 -3.98 -7.89
CA ASP A 64 8.16 -3.91 -8.60
C ASP A 64 9.13 -5.02 -8.17
N VAL A 65 9.18 -5.33 -6.87
CA VAL A 65 9.93 -6.48 -6.36
C VAL A 65 9.35 -7.78 -6.90
N PHE A 66 8.01 -7.93 -6.88
CA PHE A 66 7.38 -9.12 -7.43
C PHE A 66 7.69 -9.32 -8.92
N ARG A 67 7.59 -8.27 -9.74
CA ARG A 67 7.96 -8.33 -11.18
C ARG A 67 9.42 -8.76 -11.38
N ASN A 68 10.34 -8.22 -10.58
CA ASN A 68 11.75 -8.59 -10.66
C ASN A 68 11.96 -10.08 -10.33
N ILE A 69 11.37 -10.57 -9.24
CA ILE A 69 11.44 -11.98 -8.85
C ILE A 69 10.79 -12.87 -9.91
N TYR A 70 9.60 -12.50 -10.40
CA TYR A 70 8.87 -13.25 -11.41
C TYR A 70 9.65 -13.38 -12.72
N LYS A 71 10.29 -12.29 -13.16
CA LYS A 71 11.21 -12.29 -14.32
C LYS A 71 12.32 -13.33 -14.14
N ARG A 72 13.00 -13.29 -12.99
CA ARG A 72 14.14 -14.17 -12.68
C ARG A 72 13.74 -15.64 -12.61
N ILE A 73 12.54 -15.93 -12.12
CA ILE A 73 11.96 -17.28 -12.16
C ILE A 73 11.74 -17.72 -13.60
N GLY A 74 11.20 -16.85 -14.45
CA GLY A 74 11.07 -17.11 -15.89
C GLY A 74 12.41 -17.42 -16.57
N GLU A 75 13.46 -16.66 -16.26
CA GLU A 75 14.84 -16.93 -16.72
C GLU A 75 15.34 -18.30 -16.23
N GLY A 76 15.10 -18.64 -14.96
CA GLY A 76 15.46 -19.94 -14.38
C GLY A 76 14.76 -21.13 -15.06
N ILE A 77 13.48 -20.96 -15.42
CA ILE A 77 12.72 -21.94 -16.21
C ILE A 77 13.35 -22.12 -17.60
N GLY A 78 13.62 -21.02 -18.31
CA GLY A 78 14.24 -21.06 -19.64
C GLY A 78 15.62 -21.74 -19.63
N ASN A 79 16.37 -21.54 -18.56
CA ASN A 79 17.69 -22.15 -18.34
C ASN A 79 17.65 -23.59 -17.81
N LYS A 80 16.46 -24.19 -17.63
CA LYS A 80 16.28 -25.54 -17.04
C LYS A 80 16.93 -25.68 -15.66
N THR A 81 16.88 -24.61 -14.85
CA THR A 81 17.47 -24.59 -13.49
C THR A 81 16.69 -25.49 -12.53
N TYR A 82 15.36 -25.49 -12.65
CA TYR A 82 14.43 -26.16 -11.72
C TYR A 82 14.04 -27.55 -12.21
N LYS A 83 13.80 -28.48 -11.29
CA LYS A 83 13.29 -29.83 -11.61
C LYS A 83 11.90 -29.81 -12.23
N ASP A 84 11.04 -28.92 -11.72
CA ASP A 84 9.65 -28.73 -12.15
C ASP A 84 9.36 -27.23 -12.34
N PHE A 85 8.19 -26.91 -12.88
CA PHE A 85 7.73 -25.52 -13.01
C PHE A 85 7.31 -24.95 -11.65
N PRO A 86 7.99 -23.93 -11.10
CA PRO A 86 7.65 -23.38 -9.79
C PRO A 86 6.28 -22.70 -9.80
N ARG A 87 5.49 -22.88 -8.73
CA ARG A 87 4.18 -22.23 -8.57
C ARG A 87 4.30 -20.89 -7.88
N ILE A 88 3.74 -19.84 -8.49
CA ILE A 88 3.94 -18.46 -8.02
C ILE A 88 2.61 -17.86 -7.56
N VAL A 89 2.58 -17.45 -6.30
CA VAL A 89 1.48 -16.70 -5.68
C VAL A 89 2.03 -15.36 -5.22
N GLY A 90 1.37 -14.27 -5.63
CA GLY A 90 1.84 -12.92 -5.36
C GLY A 90 0.70 -11.96 -5.08
N GLU A 91 0.64 -11.46 -3.85
CA GLU A 91 -0.18 -10.31 -3.47
C GLU A 91 0.67 -9.04 -3.50
N THR A 92 0.21 -8.04 -4.25
CA THR A 92 1.00 -6.82 -4.46
C THR A 92 0.19 -5.54 -4.24
N SER A 93 0.83 -4.40 -4.44
CA SER A 93 0.27 -3.07 -4.14
C SER A 93 -1.12 -2.83 -4.77
N GLY A 94 -2.04 -2.26 -3.98
CA GLY A 94 -3.34 -1.78 -4.43
C GLY A 94 -3.42 -0.24 -4.49
N LYS A 95 -4.42 0.28 -5.20
CA LYS A 95 -4.82 1.70 -5.14
C LYS A 95 -6.33 1.74 -4.99
N ASN A 96 -6.82 1.40 -3.80
CA ASN A 96 -8.25 1.13 -3.59
C ASN A 96 -9.06 2.42 -3.52
N PHE A 97 -10.36 2.29 -3.78
CA PHE A 97 -11.27 3.41 -3.82
C PHE A 97 -12.57 3.13 -3.07
N HIS A 98 -13.17 4.19 -2.54
CA HIS A 98 -14.60 4.23 -2.24
C HIS A 98 -15.32 4.98 -3.35
N LEU A 99 -16.43 4.43 -3.84
CA LEU A 99 -17.33 5.10 -4.78
C LEU A 99 -18.63 5.37 -4.05
N ILE A 100 -18.95 6.65 -3.86
CA ILE A 100 -20.14 7.07 -3.12
C ILE A 100 -21.24 7.40 -4.13
N HIS A 101 -22.40 6.78 -3.98
CA HIS A 101 -23.58 7.10 -4.79
C HIS A 101 -24.38 8.24 -4.14
N LYS A 102 -25.17 8.99 -4.90
CA LYS A 102 -25.94 10.14 -4.38
C LYS A 102 -26.94 9.77 -3.28
N THR A 103 -27.37 8.50 -3.24
CA THR A 103 -28.29 7.95 -2.24
C THR A 103 -27.58 7.33 -1.04
N ALA A 104 -26.25 7.42 -0.96
CA ALA A 104 -25.51 6.87 0.17
C ALA A 104 -25.85 7.63 1.46
N ASP A 105 -25.78 6.89 2.57
CA ASP A 105 -25.68 7.48 3.91
C ASP A 105 -24.29 8.12 4.07
N ILE A 106 -24.25 9.45 4.17
CA ILE A 106 -22.99 10.20 4.10
C ILE A 106 -22.18 10.06 5.39
N GLU A 107 -22.84 10.01 6.55
CA GLU A 107 -22.16 9.82 7.83
C GLU A 107 -21.42 8.48 7.86
N SER A 108 -22.10 7.38 7.52
CA SER A 108 -21.47 6.06 7.41
C SER A 108 -20.37 6.04 6.35
N ALA A 109 -20.59 6.65 5.18
CA ALA A 109 -19.59 6.72 4.12
C ALA A 109 -18.32 7.46 4.57
N VAL A 110 -18.46 8.55 5.34
CA VAL A 110 -17.35 9.30 5.91
C VAL A 110 -16.62 8.47 6.95
N ASN A 111 -17.33 7.87 7.90
CA ASN A 111 -16.73 7.05 8.97
C ASN A 111 -15.92 5.86 8.39
N HIS A 112 -16.48 5.14 7.42
CA HIS A 112 -15.78 4.04 6.75
C HIS A 112 -14.60 4.54 5.91
N THR A 113 -14.70 5.72 5.29
CA THR A 113 -13.59 6.32 4.56
C THR A 113 -12.45 6.69 5.50
N ILE A 114 -12.72 7.33 6.63
CA ILE A 114 -11.71 7.68 7.63
C ILE A 114 -10.98 6.42 8.10
N ARG A 115 -11.71 5.37 8.48
CA ARG A 115 -11.11 4.12 8.94
C ARG A 115 -10.31 3.42 7.84
N GLY A 116 -10.93 3.27 6.67
CA GLY A 116 -10.31 2.62 5.52
C GLY A 116 -9.06 3.34 5.01
N SER A 117 -9.02 4.66 5.14
CA SER A 117 -7.84 5.45 4.80
C SER A 117 -6.79 5.41 5.90
N PHE A 118 -7.12 5.74 7.14
CA PHE A 118 -6.13 6.18 8.13
C PHE A 118 -5.78 5.16 9.23
N GLU A 119 -6.57 4.11 9.43
CA GLU A 119 -6.17 3.03 10.35
C GLU A 119 -4.83 2.42 9.93
N TYR A 120 -3.96 2.16 10.91
CA TYR A 120 -2.58 1.73 10.65
C TYR A 120 -1.84 2.65 9.66
N GLN A 121 -2.17 3.94 9.71
CA GLN A 121 -1.61 4.99 8.88
C GLN A 121 -1.74 4.62 7.39
N GLY A 122 -2.81 3.94 6.98
CA GLY A 122 -2.98 3.53 5.59
C GLY A 122 -2.00 2.48 5.06
N GLN A 123 -1.13 1.92 5.91
CA GLN A 123 -0.11 0.91 5.53
C GLN A 123 -0.74 -0.48 5.31
N LYS A 124 -1.81 -0.53 4.51
CA LYS A 124 -2.59 -1.72 4.17
C LYS A 124 -2.72 -1.79 2.65
N CYS A 125 -2.55 -2.98 2.06
CA CYS A 125 -2.79 -3.16 0.62
C CYS A 125 -4.24 -2.84 0.22
N SER A 126 -5.17 -2.92 1.18
CA SER A 126 -6.60 -2.62 1.06
C SER A 126 -6.98 -1.17 1.44
N ALA A 127 -6.03 -0.33 1.86
CA ALA A 127 -6.35 1.03 2.30
C ALA A 127 -7.05 1.85 1.21
N THR A 128 -8.07 2.61 1.62
CA THR A 128 -8.81 3.52 0.75
C THR A 128 -7.95 4.75 0.50
N SER A 129 -7.49 4.91 -0.74
CA SER A 129 -6.60 6.02 -1.13
C SER A 129 -7.26 7.00 -2.12
N ARG A 130 -8.49 6.70 -2.55
CA ARG A 130 -9.29 7.49 -3.48
C ARG A 130 -10.75 7.44 -3.08
N VAL A 131 -11.45 8.55 -3.16
CA VAL A 131 -12.90 8.60 -2.96
C VAL A 131 -13.52 9.37 -4.12
N TYR A 132 -14.54 8.76 -4.73
CA TYR A 132 -15.30 9.35 -5.82
C TYR A 132 -16.66 9.76 -5.28
N LEU A 133 -16.97 11.06 -5.36
CA LEU A 133 -18.21 11.63 -4.83
C LEU A 133 -19.10 12.13 -5.98
N PRO A 134 -20.44 12.06 -5.82
CA PRO A 134 -21.35 12.79 -6.68
C PRO A 134 -21.33 14.27 -6.25
N GLU A 135 -21.34 15.21 -7.20
CA GLU A 135 -21.29 16.65 -6.86
C GLU A 135 -22.42 17.05 -5.91
N SER A 136 -23.61 16.46 -6.08
CA SER A 136 -24.78 16.73 -5.24
C SER A 136 -24.61 16.39 -3.76
N ARG A 137 -23.59 15.60 -3.38
CA ARG A 137 -23.28 15.25 -1.98
C ARG A 137 -21.85 15.61 -1.58
N ALA A 138 -21.07 16.25 -2.46
CA ALA A 138 -19.64 16.47 -2.26
C ALA A 138 -19.37 17.41 -1.08
N GLU A 139 -20.07 18.52 -0.98
CA GLU A 139 -19.90 19.51 0.09
C GLU A 139 -20.21 18.92 1.48
N GLU A 140 -21.33 18.20 1.59
CA GLU A 140 -21.75 17.51 2.81
C GLU A 140 -20.68 16.50 3.27
N PHE A 141 -20.23 15.64 2.35
CA PHE A 141 -19.21 14.64 2.64
C PHE A 141 -17.87 15.28 3.04
N LEU A 142 -17.41 16.29 2.31
CA LEU A 142 -16.13 16.97 2.58
C LEU A 142 -16.12 17.65 3.94
N THR A 143 -17.23 18.30 4.30
CA THR A 143 -17.39 18.97 5.59
C THR A 143 -17.30 17.98 6.73
N GLN A 144 -18.05 16.87 6.67
CA GLN A 144 -18.02 15.82 7.68
C GLN A 144 -16.67 15.10 7.72
N LEU A 145 -16.07 14.80 6.56
CA LEU A 145 -14.75 14.17 6.47
C LEU A 145 -13.69 15.03 7.15
N LYS A 146 -13.65 16.33 6.83
CA LYS A 146 -12.69 17.25 7.44
C LYS A 146 -12.85 17.27 8.97
N ALA A 147 -14.07 17.43 9.46
CA ALA A 147 -14.37 17.44 10.90
C ALA A 147 -13.99 16.11 11.58
N GLY A 148 -14.19 14.97 10.91
CA GLY A 148 -13.78 13.67 11.42
C GLY A 148 -12.27 13.49 11.43
N VAL A 149 -11.57 13.94 10.39
CA VAL A 149 -10.10 13.88 10.30
C VAL A 149 -9.43 14.82 11.32
N GLU A 150 -9.99 15.98 11.61
CA GLU A 150 -9.48 16.90 12.67
C GLU A 150 -9.47 16.27 14.06
N LYS A 151 -10.37 15.30 14.31
CA LYS A 151 -10.49 14.59 15.59
C LYS A 151 -9.52 13.41 15.73
N ILE A 152 -8.78 13.06 14.66
CA ILE A 152 -7.85 11.93 14.70
C ILE A 152 -6.68 12.26 15.64
N THR A 153 -6.54 11.45 16.69
CA THR A 153 -5.41 11.49 17.62
C THR A 153 -4.21 10.73 17.04
N ILE A 154 -3.02 11.31 17.22
CA ILE A 154 -1.75 10.70 16.81
C ILE A 154 -0.86 10.60 18.04
N GLY A 155 -0.31 9.41 18.33
CA GLY A 155 0.46 9.16 19.54
C GLY A 155 1.34 7.92 19.46
N SER A 156 2.13 7.69 20.51
CA SER A 156 3.03 6.53 20.60
C SER A 156 2.20 5.27 20.86
N PRO A 157 2.34 4.20 20.07
CA PRO A 157 1.50 3.00 20.22
C PRO A 157 1.71 2.24 21.55
N ASP A 158 2.80 2.50 22.27
CA ASP A 158 3.14 1.90 23.58
C ASP A 158 2.77 2.79 24.78
N LYS A 159 2.45 4.07 24.57
CA LYS A 159 2.15 5.04 25.65
C LYS A 159 0.75 5.63 25.54
N ASP A 160 0.26 5.80 24.33
CA ASP A 160 -0.98 6.49 24.00
C ASP A 160 -1.96 5.50 23.36
N MET A 161 -2.51 4.57 24.14
CA MET A 161 -3.37 3.50 23.60
C MET A 161 -4.68 4.00 22.98
N GLU A 162 -5.12 5.21 23.34
CA GLU A 162 -6.28 5.90 22.75
C GLU A 162 -5.95 6.61 21.42
N ALA A 163 -4.67 6.62 21.00
CA ALA A 163 -4.28 7.23 19.74
C ALA A 163 -4.80 6.38 18.56
N PHE A 164 -5.57 7.03 17.68
CA PHE A 164 -6.08 6.38 16.48
C PHE A 164 -4.95 6.05 15.47
N MET A 165 -3.91 6.89 15.44
CA MET A 165 -2.74 6.71 14.59
C MET A 165 -1.43 6.75 15.40
N GLY A 166 -0.46 5.93 14.98
CA GLY A 166 0.94 6.03 15.39
C GLY A 166 1.85 6.44 14.23
N PRO A 167 3.17 6.19 14.33
CA PRO A 167 4.12 6.49 13.27
C PRO A 167 4.04 5.48 12.11
N VAL A 168 4.51 5.88 10.93
CA VAL A 168 4.74 4.94 9.82
C VAL A 168 5.96 4.06 10.11
N ILE A 169 6.04 2.91 9.43
CA ILE A 169 6.90 1.79 9.81
C ILE A 169 8.40 2.11 9.88
N HIS A 170 8.93 2.94 8.97
CA HIS A 170 10.36 3.26 8.93
C HIS A 170 10.66 4.53 8.11
N LYS A 171 11.90 5.03 8.24
CA LYS A 171 12.40 6.26 7.57
C LYS A 171 12.19 6.28 6.06
N HIS A 172 12.36 5.16 5.37
CA HIS A 172 12.20 5.12 3.91
C HIS A 172 10.75 5.43 3.48
N SER A 173 9.75 4.76 4.08
CA SER A 173 8.32 5.07 3.91
C SER A 173 8.01 6.52 4.28
N PHE A 174 8.50 6.98 5.43
CA PHE A 174 8.34 8.38 5.85
C PHE A 174 8.82 9.37 4.79
N ASN A 175 10.06 9.20 4.31
CA ASN A 175 10.63 10.08 3.30
C ASN A 175 9.85 10.03 1.98
N LYS A 176 9.35 8.85 1.59
CA LYS A 176 8.52 8.70 0.39
C LYS A 176 7.21 9.48 0.52
N ILE A 177 6.52 9.35 1.66
CA ILE A 177 5.26 10.03 1.93
C ILE A 177 5.47 11.53 2.04
N LYS A 178 6.50 11.95 2.79
CA LYS A 178 6.95 13.35 2.88
C LYS A 178 7.14 13.96 1.50
N ARG A 179 7.87 13.28 0.61
CA ARG A 179 8.10 13.78 -0.76
C ARG A 179 6.79 13.93 -1.53
N ILE A 180 5.88 12.96 -1.43
CA ILE A 180 4.56 13.04 -2.09
C ILE A 180 3.78 14.25 -1.55
N ILE A 181 3.72 14.44 -0.24
CA ILE A 181 3.07 15.59 0.39
C ILE A 181 3.70 16.91 -0.08
N ASP A 182 5.03 17.00 -0.10
CA ASP A 182 5.77 18.20 -0.52
C ASP A 182 5.53 18.54 -2.01
N GLU A 183 5.44 17.52 -2.86
CA GLU A 183 5.14 17.66 -4.29
C GLU A 183 3.67 18.07 -4.49
N THR A 184 2.73 17.40 -3.82
CA THR A 184 1.29 17.69 -3.94
C THR A 184 0.94 19.07 -3.38
N ASN A 185 1.55 19.51 -2.27
CA ASN A 185 1.33 20.85 -1.71
C ASN A 185 1.72 21.98 -2.68
N LYS A 186 2.57 21.70 -3.69
CA LYS A 186 2.98 22.64 -4.73
C LYS A 186 2.18 22.49 -6.03
N ASP A 187 1.35 21.47 -6.12
CA ASP A 187 0.57 21.15 -7.31
C ASP A 187 -0.75 21.95 -7.32
N PRO A 188 -0.94 22.92 -8.23
CA PRO A 188 -2.15 23.74 -8.26
C PRO A 188 -3.41 22.94 -8.62
N SER A 189 -3.25 21.72 -9.15
CA SER A 189 -4.38 20.82 -9.44
C SER A 189 -4.87 20.03 -8.22
N ALA A 190 -4.18 20.15 -7.08
CA ALA A 190 -4.52 19.49 -5.82
C ALA A 190 -4.78 20.51 -4.71
N LYS A 191 -6.04 20.60 -4.28
CA LYS A 191 -6.44 21.46 -3.15
C LYS A 191 -6.29 20.69 -1.84
N LEU A 192 -5.40 21.14 -0.97
CA LEU A 192 -5.28 20.61 0.39
C LEU A 192 -6.55 20.92 1.19
N ILE A 193 -7.21 19.88 1.72
CA ILE A 193 -8.39 20.01 2.59
C ILE A 193 -7.98 20.01 4.06
N ILE A 194 -7.07 19.11 4.43
CA ILE A 194 -6.56 18.94 5.79
C ILE A 194 -5.24 18.15 5.79
N GLY A 195 -4.39 18.40 6.79
CA GLY A 195 -3.13 17.68 6.99
C GLY A 195 -1.98 18.33 6.23
N GLY A 196 -1.30 17.56 5.39
CA GLY A 196 -0.21 18.05 4.52
C GLY A 196 1.09 18.34 5.26
N THR A 197 1.26 17.80 6.46
CA THR A 197 2.44 17.98 7.31
C THR A 197 2.85 16.68 7.99
N TYR A 198 4.09 16.64 8.45
CA TYR A 198 4.73 15.46 9.04
C TYR A 198 5.81 15.93 10.01
N ASP A 199 6.18 15.06 10.96
CA ASP A 199 7.30 15.26 11.87
C ASP A 199 8.06 13.95 12.03
N GLY A 200 9.36 13.99 11.74
CA GLY A 200 10.27 12.85 11.79
C GLY A 200 11.28 12.91 12.94
N SER A 201 11.14 13.87 13.86
CA SER A 201 12.15 14.18 14.88
C SER A 201 12.27 13.11 15.97
N VAL A 202 11.15 12.57 16.43
CA VAL A 202 11.09 11.52 17.48
C VAL A 202 10.69 10.16 16.89
N GLY A 203 9.69 10.17 16.03
CA GLY A 203 9.21 9.01 15.29
C GLY A 203 8.73 9.46 13.91
N TYR A 204 8.34 8.52 13.06
CA TYR A 204 7.96 8.82 11.68
C TYR A 204 6.48 9.21 11.57
N TYR A 205 6.09 10.35 12.13
CA TYR A 205 4.69 10.76 12.20
C TYR A 205 4.26 11.57 10.97
N VAL A 206 3.15 11.15 10.35
CA VAL A 206 2.53 11.86 9.23
C VAL A 206 1.11 12.21 9.61
N LYS A 207 0.70 13.47 9.47
CA LYS A 207 -0.69 13.86 9.73
C LYS A 207 -1.62 13.24 8.68
N PRO A 208 -2.83 12.80 9.06
CA PRO A 208 -3.82 12.32 8.08
C PRO A 208 -4.09 13.44 7.09
N THR A 209 -3.89 13.14 5.80
CA THR A 209 -3.84 14.15 4.75
C THR A 209 -4.87 13.87 3.67
N VAL A 210 -5.65 14.88 3.31
CA VAL A 210 -6.69 14.80 2.28
C VAL A 210 -6.50 15.93 1.28
N TYR A 211 -6.43 15.56 0.01
CA TYR A 211 -6.45 16.49 -1.12
C TYR A 211 -7.71 16.27 -1.96
N GLN A 212 -8.27 17.35 -2.47
CA GLN A 212 -9.29 17.36 -3.50
C GLN A 212 -8.65 17.61 -4.86
N VAL A 213 -9.06 16.85 -5.87
CA VAL A 213 -8.57 16.97 -7.26
C VAL A 213 -9.74 16.91 -8.24
N ASP A 214 -9.62 17.60 -9.37
CA ASP A 214 -10.70 17.66 -10.37
C ASP A 214 -10.72 16.45 -11.32
N SER A 215 -9.58 15.77 -11.50
CA SER A 215 -9.49 14.58 -12.34
C SER A 215 -8.49 13.55 -11.81
N PRO A 216 -8.75 12.24 -12.03
CA PRO A 216 -7.85 11.16 -11.59
C PRO A 216 -6.52 11.12 -12.35
N SER A 217 -6.38 11.86 -13.45
CA SER A 217 -5.19 11.86 -14.30
C SER A 217 -4.24 13.05 -14.05
N THR A 218 -4.68 14.07 -13.32
CA THR A 218 -4.05 15.41 -13.33
C THR A 218 -2.82 15.52 -12.45
N SER A 219 -2.79 14.86 -11.29
CA SER A 219 -1.61 14.94 -10.40
C SER A 219 -0.65 13.77 -10.65
N SER A 220 0.54 14.09 -11.17
CA SER A 220 1.61 13.12 -11.43
C SER A 220 2.11 12.43 -10.14
N SER A 221 2.07 13.14 -9.00
CA SER A 221 2.43 12.61 -7.68
C SER A 221 1.40 11.62 -7.12
N MET A 222 0.15 11.69 -7.59
CA MET A 222 -0.95 10.79 -7.20
C MET A 222 -1.16 9.62 -8.16
N ARG A 223 -0.46 9.62 -9.31
CA ARG A 223 -0.36 8.48 -10.20
C ARG A 223 0.50 7.39 -9.55
N ARG A 224 0.24 6.13 -9.91
CA ARG A 224 1.12 5.02 -9.53
C ARG A 224 2.51 5.35 -10.05
N SER A 225 3.54 5.31 -9.19
CA SER A 225 4.93 5.45 -9.61
C SER A 225 5.33 4.23 -10.46
N SER A 226 4.98 4.24 -11.74
CA SER A 226 5.64 3.40 -12.73
C SER A 226 6.93 4.11 -13.15
N ALA A 227 8.07 3.43 -13.00
CA ALA A 227 9.39 3.89 -13.40
C ALA A 227 9.49 4.23 -14.92
N PRO A 228 10.61 4.82 -15.38
CA PRO A 228 10.63 6.08 -16.13
C PRO A 228 10.09 5.98 -17.57
N SER A 229 9.47 7.08 -18.00
CA SER A 229 8.98 7.31 -19.35
C SER A 229 10.07 7.80 -20.30
N SER A 230 10.11 7.25 -21.51
CA SER A 230 10.59 7.88 -22.76
C SER A 230 10.09 7.05 -23.97
N PRO A 231 9.88 7.64 -25.17
CA PRO A 231 8.54 7.92 -25.70
C PRO A 231 8.23 7.27 -27.07
N SER A 232 7.07 7.62 -27.65
CA SER A 232 6.50 7.24 -28.97
C SER A 232 5.68 5.93 -28.95
N THR A 233 4.48 5.81 -29.52
CA THR A 233 3.84 6.45 -30.68
C THR A 233 2.31 6.53 -30.50
N SER A 234 1.72 7.46 -31.24
CA SER A 234 0.30 7.74 -31.44
C SER A 234 -0.50 6.59 -32.07
N THR A 235 -1.71 6.31 -31.57
CA THR A 235 -2.99 6.46 -32.30
C THR A 235 -4.21 6.10 -31.43
N PRO A 236 -5.37 6.77 -31.63
CA PRO A 236 -6.61 6.62 -30.85
C PRO A 236 -7.48 5.47 -31.41
N THR A 237 -8.47 4.89 -30.74
CA THR A 237 -9.89 5.35 -30.55
C THR A 237 -10.73 4.16 -29.96
N PRO A 238 -12.08 4.21 -29.73
CA PRO A 238 -12.72 4.47 -28.43
C PRO A 238 -13.79 3.42 -27.97
N SER A 239 -14.50 3.77 -26.88
CA SER A 239 -15.84 3.33 -26.41
C SER A 239 -15.82 2.54 -25.09
N GLY A 240 -16.59 2.85 -24.05
CA GLY A 240 -17.50 3.95 -23.79
C GLY A 240 -17.88 3.91 -22.30
N LEU A 241 -17.79 5.05 -21.62
CA LEU A 241 -18.53 5.35 -20.40
C LEU A 241 -18.83 6.84 -20.48
N THR A 242 -20.08 7.08 -20.86
CA THR A 242 -20.81 8.33 -21.00
C THR A 242 -20.29 9.50 -20.18
N SER A 243 -20.08 10.62 -20.88
CA SER A 243 -19.99 11.97 -20.33
C SER A 243 -21.33 12.40 -19.72
N SER A 244 -21.33 12.75 -18.44
CA SER A 244 -22.07 13.90 -17.95
C SER A 244 -21.30 14.47 -16.75
N SER A 245 -21.41 15.79 -16.59
CA SER A 245 -21.00 16.60 -15.45
C SER A 245 -21.09 15.90 -14.09
N THR A 246 -20.39 16.44 -13.08
CA THR A 246 -20.67 16.26 -11.64
C THR A 246 -19.99 15.13 -10.85
N SER A 247 -18.65 15.15 -10.74
CA SER A 247 -17.96 14.39 -9.69
C SER A 247 -16.77 15.16 -9.10
N THR A 248 -16.89 15.55 -7.82
CA THR A 248 -15.74 15.95 -6.99
C THR A 248 -14.98 14.70 -6.58
N ARG A 249 -13.65 14.73 -6.68
CA ARG A 249 -12.80 13.56 -6.39
C ARG A 249 -11.81 13.90 -5.28
N LEU A 250 -11.62 12.95 -4.39
CA LEU A 250 -10.70 13.07 -3.27
C LEU A 250 -9.59 12.04 -3.44
N VAL A 251 -8.37 12.49 -3.21
CA VAL A 251 -7.25 11.63 -2.91
C VAL A 251 -6.94 11.85 -1.43
N ALA A 252 -7.38 10.91 -0.61
CA ALA A 252 -6.75 10.75 0.69
C ALA A 252 -5.31 10.32 0.40
N VAL A 253 -4.34 11.21 0.65
CA VAL A 253 -2.95 10.78 0.77
C VAL A 253 -2.86 10.18 2.17
N SER A 254 -3.38 8.96 2.26
CA SER A 254 -2.94 8.04 3.28
C SER A 254 -1.70 7.31 2.74
N PRO A 255 -0.66 7.09 3.58
CA PRO A 255 0.63 6.50 3.22
C PRO A 255 0.66 5.36 2.18
#